data_AF-A0A7Y5WUE4-F1
#
_entry.id   AF-A0A7Y5WUE4-F1
#
_cell.length_a   1.000
_cell.length_b   1.000
_cell.length_c   1.000
_cell.angle_alpha   90.00
_cell.angle_beta   90.00
_cell.angle_gamma   90.00
#
_symmetry.space_group_name_H-M   'P 1'
#
loop_
_entity.id
_entity.type
_entity.pdbx_description
1 polymer ?
#
loop_
_entity_poly.entity_id
_entity_poly.type
_entity_poly.pdbx_seq_one_letter_code
_entity_poly.pdbx_strand_id
1 'polypeptide(L)'
;MRRCSTVMVTVALTLGCFAGVGRAEQNGGETSSAGAAASSSGARAKPRPRAAKTGRSEVGLASFYGPGLNGDETASGEAFDQRKLVAAHRTLPLGSVVRVTNLDNGRRVVLRVVDRGPYGRNHRKGCIIDVSKAAAHRLGFVGDGLSRVRVDVLRLPSDEGNR
;
A
#
# COMPACT_ATOMS: atom_id res chain seq x y z
N MET A 1 -8.91 -41.80 27.35
CA MET A 1 -9.85 -42.94 27.27
C MET A 1 -11.16 -42.46 26.65
N ARG A 2 -11.51 -42.97 25.44
CA ARG A 2 -12.88 -43.14 24.85
C ARG A 2 -13.66 -41.81 24.58
N ARG A 3 -14.21 -41.46 23.40
CA ARG A 3 -14.76 -42.18 22.23
C ARG A 3 -14.77 -41.21 21.01
N CYS A 4 -14.36 -41.65 19.82
CA CYS A 4 -15.20 -42.09 18.68
C CYS A 4 -16.26 -41.08 18.20
N SER A 5 -16.09 -40.54 16.99
CA SER A 5 -16.95 -40.92 15.85
C SER A 5 -16.40 -40.35 14.54
N THR A 6 -15.81 -41.25 13.77
CA THR A 6 -15.60 -41.18 12.33
C THR A 6 -16.94 -41.35 11.63
N VAL A 7 -17.30 -40.46 10.72
CA VAL A 7 -18.20 -40.81 9.61
C VAL A 7 -17.59 -40.23 8.33
N MET A 8 -16.93 -41.12 7.59
CA MET A 8 -16.67 -40.97 6.16
C MET A 8 -17.99 -41.13 5.42
N VAL A 9 -18.29 -40.20 4.51
CA VAL A 9 -19.15 -40.49 3.35
C VAL A 9 -18.46 -39.92 2.12
N THR A 10 -17.74 -40.80 1.44
CA THR A 10 -17.28 -40.65 0.06
C THR A 10 -18.47 -40.91 -0.86
N VAL A 11 -18.75 -39.97 -1.78
CA VAL A 11 -19.58 -40.22 -2.96
C VAL A 11 -18.74 -39.88 -4.19
N ALA A 12 -18.35 -40.94 -4.90
CA ALA A 12 -17.74 -40.88 -6.22
C ALA A 12 -18.79 -41.31 -7.25
N LEU A 13 -19.00 -40.50 -8.30
CA LEU A 13 -19.66 -40.79 -9.58
C LEU A 13 -19.74 -39.41 -10.30
N THR A 14 -19.42 -39.14 -11.56
CA THR A 14 -19.41 -39.93 -12.80
C THR A 14 -18.53 -39.25 -13.85
N LEU A 15 -17.90 -40.08 -14.68
CA LEU A 15 -17.62 -39.98 -16.12
C LEU A 15 -17.91 -38.66 -16.86
N GLY A 16 -16.91 -38.21 -17.64
CA GLY A 16 -17.10 -37.24 -18.71
C GLY A 16 -15.84 -37.05 -19.55
N CYS A 17 -15.46 -38.08 -20.32
CA CYS A 17 -14.43 -38.00 -21.34
C CYS A 17 -14.99 -37.23 -22.56
N PHE A 18 -14.42 -36.09 -22.93
CA PHE A 18 -14.69 -35.45 -24.22
C PHE A 18 -13.37 -35.32 -24.99
N ALA A 19 -13.15 -36.29 -25.88
CA ALA A 19 -12.19 -36.21 -26.96
C ALA A 19 -12.80 -35.37 -28.10
N GLY A 20 -12.07 -34.38 -28.58
CA GLY A 20 -12.45 -33.55 -29.72
C GLY A 20 -11.22 -33.13 -30.51
N VAL A 21 -10.87 -33.95 -31.50
CA VAL A 21 -9.89 -33.68 -32.56
C VAL A 21 -10.44 -32.61 -33.49
N GLY A 22 -9.66 -31.54 -33.73
CA GLY A 22 -9.97 -30.50 -34.71
C GLY A 22 -8.67 -30.04 -35.38
N ARG A 23 -8.59 -30.34 -36.68
CA ARG A 23 -7.41 -30.39 -37.53
C ARG A 23 -7.01 -29.01 -38.08
N ALA A 24 -5.72 -28.91 -38.39
CA ALA A 24 -5.03 -27.82 -39.07
C ALA A 24 -5.74 -27.25 -40.30
N GLU A 25 -5.55 -25.95 -40.55
CA GLU A 25 -5.48 -25.42 -41.91
C GLU A 25 -4.39 -24.34 -42.00
N GLN A 26 -3.58 -24.48 -43.06
CA GLN A 26 -2.46 -23.64 -43.44
C GLN A 26 -2.90 -22.74 -44.61
N ASN A 27 -2.53 -21.46 -44.57
CA ASN A 27 -2.19 -20.64 -45.74
C ASN A 27 -1.62 -19.32 -45.21
N GLY A 28 -0.49 -18.78 -45.63
CA GLY A 28 0.28 -18.98 -46.85
C GLY A 28 0.43 -17.61 -47.54
N GLY A 29 1.65 -17.06 -47.49
CA GLY A 29 2.16 -15.98 -48.36
C GLY A 29 1.52 -14.58 -48.21
N GLU A 30 2.15 -13.46 -48.52
CA GLU A 30 3.46 -13.14 -49.07
C GLU A 30 3.67 -11.61 -48.89
N THR A 31 4.90 -11.25 -48.52
CA THR A 31 5.75 -10.16 -49.05
C THR A 31 5.34 -8.67 -49.03
N SER A 32 6.40 -7.88 -48.79
CA SER A 32 6.62 -6.50 -49.27
C SER A 32 5.87 -5.41 -48.50
N SER A 33 6.42 -4.24 -48.19
CA SER A 33 7.74 -3.62 -48.26
C SER A 33 7.52 -2.20 -47.73
N ALA A 34 8.52 -1.65 -47.03
CA ALA A 34 8.82 -0.22 -46.93
C ALA A 34 7.67 0.81 -46.85
N GLY A 35 7.58 1.56 -45.75
CA GLY A 35 6.81 2.80 -45.75
C GLY A 35 6.79 3.50 -44.41
N ALA A 36 7.61 4.54 -44.29
CA ALA A 36 7.72 5.43 -43.15
C ALA A 36 6.38 6.01 -42.68
N ALA A 37 6.19 6.12 -41.37
CA ALA A 37 6.01 7.40 -40.67
C ALA A 37 5.65 7.13 -39.22
N ALA A 38 6.64 7.30 -38.35
CA ALA A 38 6.40 7.56 -36.94
C ALA A 38 5.56 8.85 -36.83
N SER A 39 4.35 8.74 -36.28
CA SER A 39 3.68 9.88 -35.65
C SER A 39 3.59 9.59 -34.16
N SER A 40 4.70 9.88 -33.48
CA SER A 40 4.73 10.07 -32.04
C SER A 40 3.97 11.35 -31.70
N SER A 41 2.65 11.25 -31.55
CA SER A 41 1.85 12.32 -30.94
C SER A 41 2.22 12.40 -29.45
N GLY A 42 3.13 13.32 -29.14
CA GLY A 42 3.63 13.58 -27.81
C GLY A 42 2.53 14.01 -26.85
N ALA A 43 2.02 13.08 -26.06
CA ALA A 43 1.50 13.42 -24.75
C ALA A 43 2.70 13.77 -23.88
N ARG A 44 2.99 15.07 -23.75
CA ARG A 44 3.93 15.62 -22.78
C ARG A 44 3.46 15.22 -21.38
N ALA A 45 3.87 14.04 -20.92
CA ALA A 45 3.69 13.62 -19.54
C ALA A 45 4.35 14.69 -18.69
N LYS A 46 3.55 15.47 -17.95
CA LYS A 46 4.08 16.44 -16.98
C LYS A 46 5.15 15.72 -16.17
N PRO A 47 6.38 16.25 -16.05
CA PRO A 47 7.40 15.61 -15.24
C PRO A 47 6.78 15.41 -13.86
N ARG A 48 6.57 14.14 -13.48
CA ARG A 48 6.06 13.82 -12.14
C ARG A 48 7.02 14.52 -11.19
N PRO A 49 6.54 15.41 -10.30
CA PRO A 49 7.44 16.15 -9.43
C PRO A 49 8.33 15.11 -8.75
N ARG A 50 9.62 15.17 -9.04
CA ARG A 50 10.62 14.29 -8.45
C ARG A 50 10.57 14.65 -6.97
N ALA A 51 9.79 13.89 -6.20
CA ALA A 51 9.49 14.21 -4.81
C ALA A 51 10.81 14.55 -4.15
N ALA A 52 11.00 15.83 -3.81
CA ALA A 52 12.25 16.34 -3.30
C ALA A 52 12.48 15.56 -2.01
N LYS A 53 13.42 14.61 -2.03
CA LYS A 53 13.74 13.88 -0.81
C LYS A 53 14.33 14.91 0.12
N THR A 54 13.61 15.28 1.17
CA THR A 54 14.08 16.22 2.21
C THR A 54 15.25 15.65 3.04
N GLY A 55 15.90 14.58 2.56
CA GLY A 55 17.03 13.90 3.19
C GLY A 55 16.70 13.11 4.46
N ARG A 56 15.58 13.41 5.13
CA ARG A 56 15.20 12.78 6.40
C ARG A 56 14.51 11.45 6.19
N SER A 57 15.10 10.40 6.77
CA SER A 57 14.54 9.07 6.83
C SER A 57 14.74 8.50 8.24
N GLU A 58 13.74 7.79 8.75
CA GLU A 58 13.75 7.14 10.06
C GLU A 58 13.27 5.69 9.91
N VAL A 59 13.79 4.79 10.73
CA VAL A 59 13.38 3.38 10.77
C VAL A 59 12.90 3.05 12.18
N GLY A 60 11.75 2.39 12.27
CA GLY A 60 11.14 2.01 13.54
C GLY A 60 9.95 1.10 13.33
N LEU A 61 9.14 0.93 14.37
CA LEU A 61 7.88 0.20 14.24
C LEU A 61 6.77 1.13 13.77
N ALA A 62 5.87 0.60 12.94
CA ALA A 62 4.58 1.20 12.67
C ALA A 62 3.50 0.43 13.41
N SER A 63 2.52 1.16 13.93
CA SER A 63 1.24 0.61 14.36
C SER A 63 0.12 1.28 13.56
N PHE A 64 -1.13 0.92 13.82
CA PHE A 64 -2.27 1.56 13.20
C PHE A 64 -3.33 1.93 14.23
N TYR A 65 -4.14 2.94 13.89
CA TYR A 65 -5.20 3.42 14.77
C TYR A 65 -6.19 2.32 15.17
N GLY A 66 -6.51 2.27 16.46
CA GLY A 66 -7.48 1.34 17.02
C GLY A 66 -8.92 1.58 16.51
N PRO A 67 -9.84 0.63 16.77
CA PRO A 67 -11.25 0.82 16.47
C PRO A 67 -11.83 2.00 17.27
N GLY A 68 -12.87 2.65 16.73
CA GLY A 68 -13.65 3.66 17.45
C GLY A 68 -13.18 5.10 17.33
N LEU A 69 -12.01 5.37 16.72
CA LEU A 69 -11.48 6.73 16.58
C LEU A 69 -12.03 7.50 15.36
N ASN A 70 -12.83 6.84 14.53
CA ASN A 70 -13.29 7.42 13.27
C ASN A 70 -14.30 8.55 13.54
N GLY A 71 -13.97 9.76 13.08
CA GLY A 71 -14.74 10.98 13.34
C GLY A 71 -14.13 11.87 14.44
N ASP A 72 -13.17 11.38 15.21
CA ASP A 72 -12.50 12.17 16.24
C ASP A 72 -11.64 13.27 15.62
N GLU A 73 -11.54 14.40 16.31
CA GLU A 73 -10.70 15.52 15.89
C GLU A 73 -9.22 15.16 16.06
N THR A 74 -8.45 15.28 14.97
CA THR A 74 -6.99 15.09 14.99
C THR A 74 -6.27 16.37 15.41
N ALA A 75 -4.99 16.29 15.74
CA ALA A 75 -4.19 17.49 16.05
C ALA A 75 -4.11 18.51 14.89
N SER A 76 -4.44 18.13 13.65
CA SER A 76 -4.57 19.06 12.52
C SER A 76 -5.89 19.86 12.49
N GLY A 77 -6.84 19.53 13.37
CA GLY A 77 -8.21 20.06 13.36
C GLY A 77 -9.13 19.37 12.34
N GLU A 78 -8.63 18.41 11.55
CA GLU A 78 -9.46 17.60 10.66
C GLU A 78 -10.02 16.36 11.40
N ALA A 79 -11.26 15.98 11.08
CA ALA A 79 -11.84 14.72 11.57
C ALA A 79 -11.13 13.50 10.96
N PHE A 80 -10.76 12.54 11.81
CA PHE A 80 -10.07 11.32 11.41
C PHE A 80 -10.98 10.41 10.58
N ASP A 81 -10.50 9.95 9.42
CA ASP A 81 -11.16 8.92 8.61
C ASP A 81 -10.20 7.75 8.39
N GLN A 82 -10.58 6.57 8.91
CA GLN A 82 -9.78 5.35 8.82
C GLN A 82 -9.53 4.88 7.37
N ARG A 83 -10.32 5.36 6.42
CA ARG A 83 -10.23 5.03 4.99
C ARG A 83 -9.26 5.94 4.24
N LYS A 84 -8.92 7.11 4.80
CA LYS A 84 -7.95 8.05 4.21
C LYS A 84 -6.53 7.58 4.44
N LEU A 85 -5.61 8.02 3.57
CA LEU A 85 -4.18 7.72 3.66
C LEU A 85 -3.46 8.74 4.56
N VAL A 86 -3.68 8.60 5.86
CA VAL A 86 -3.14 9.50 6.89
C VAL A 86 -2.33 8.76 7.95
N ALA A 87 -1.53 9.52 8.71
CA ALA A 87 -0.70 9.02 9.80
C ALA A 87 -0.56 10.04 10.96
N ALA A 88 -0.20 9.54 12.14
CA ALA A 88 0.25 10.29 13.31
C ALA A 88 1.76 10.18 13.46
N HIS A 89 2.42 11.29 13.76
CA HIS A 89 3.85 11.33 14.07
C HIS A 89 4.15 12.34 15.19
N ARG A 90 5.14 12.04 16.04
CA ARG A 90 5.44 12.86 17.23
C ARG A 90 6.04 14.21 16.85
N THR A 91 7.10 14.18 16.06
CA THR A 91 7.96 15.35 15.81
C THR A 91 7.74 16.02 14.45
N LEU A 92 7.31 15.28 13.42
CA LEU A 92 7.09 15.85 12.10
C LEU A 92 6.01 16.93 12.14
N PRO A 93 6.17 18.05 11.41
CA PRO A 93 5.12 19.05 11.27
C PRO A 93 3.82 18.44 10.72
N LEU A 94 2.68 18.90 11.21
CA LEU A 94 1.38 18.52 10.64
C LEU A 94 1.29 18.99 9.19
N GLY A 95 0.69 18.20 8.32
CA GLY A 95 0.67 18.41 6.87
C GLY A 95 1.89 17.85 6.13
N SER A 96 2.89 17.32 6.83
CA SER A 96 4.03 16.66 6.18
C SER A 96 3.59 15.47 5.34
N VAL A 97 4.22 15.28 4.19
CA VAL A 97 3.99 14.11 3.32
C VAL A 97 5.14 13.14 3.49
N VAL A 98 4.82 11.91 3.87
CA VAL A 98 5.80 10.86 4.14
C VAL A 98 5.53 9.64 3.27
N ARG A 99 6.59 8.93 2.88
CA ARG A 99 6.49 7.59 2.32
C ARG A 99 6.87 6.59 3.40
N VAL A 100 5.92 5.73 3.73
CA VAL A 100 6.15 4.60 4.63
C VAL A 100 6.41 3.37 3.78
N THR A 101 7.50 2.66 4.07
CA THR A 101 7.86 1.39 3.43
C THR A 101 7.92 0.31 4.49
N ASN A 102 7.10 -0.72 4.35
CA ASN A 102 7.21 -1.94 5.14
C ASN A 102 8.46 -2.69 4.70
N LEU A 103 9.39 -2.93 5.63
CA LEU A 103 10.67 -3.57 5.34
C LEU A 103 10.56 -5.09 5.23
N ASP A 104 9.49 -5.68 5.74
CA ASP A 104 9.25 -7.13 5.76
C ASP A 104 8.76 -7.63 4.39
N ASN A 105 8.00 -6.80 3.66
CA ASN A 105 7.41 -7.16 2.36
C ASN A 105 7.70 -6.18 1.21
N GLY A 106 8.42 -5.08 1.49
CA GLY A 106 8.80 -4.06 0.50
C GLY A 106 7.65 -3.15 0.02
N ARG A 107 6.42 -3.33 0.53
CA ARG A 107 5.27 -2.49 0.14
C ARG A 107 5.42 -1.09 0.71
N ARG A 108 4.93 -0.10 -0.03
CA ARG A 108 5.08 1.31 0.35
C ARG A 108 3.85 2.14 0.04
N VAL A 109 3.57 3.12 0.88
CA VAL A 109 2.43 4.02 0.75
C VAL A 109 2.85 5.44 1.12
N VAL A 110 2.32 6.42 0.39
CA VAL A 110 2.50 7.84 0.73
C VAL A 110 1.32 8.30 1.57
N LEU A 111 1.62 8.92 2.72
CA LEU A 111 0.66 9.34 3.73
C LEU A 111 0.87 10.81 4.07
N ARG A 112 -0.19 11.46 4.54
CA ARG A 112 -0.11 12.80 5.17
C ARG A 112 -0.10 12.65 6.69
N VAL A 113 0.79 13.38 7.35
CA VAL A 113 0.81 13.49 8.81
C VAL A 113 -0.29 14.48 9.22
N VAL A 114 -1.30 14.01 9.92
CA VAL A 114 -2.46 14.84 10.33
C VAL A 114 -2.61 14.91 11.86
N ASP A 115 -1.82 14.13 12.59
CA ASP A 115 -2.03 13.96 14.01
C ASP A 115 -0.72 13.69 14.77
N ARG A 116 -0.79 13.69 16.10
CA ARG A 116 0.34 13.46 17.00
C ARG A 116 0.27 12.08 17.66
N GLY A 117 1.44 11.48 17.84
CA GLY A 117 1.59 10.13 18.37
C GLY A 117 2.67 9.38 17.59
N PRO A 118 2.92 8.10 17.86
CA PRO A 118 2.33 7.27 18.93
C PRO A 118 2.71 7.74 20.34
N TYR A 119 1.85 7.44 21.31
CA TYR A 119 2.09 7.66 22.74
C TYR A 119 2.06 6.34 23.55
N GLY A 120 2.49 6.39 24.80
CA GLY A 120 2.33 5.28 25.74
C GLY A 120 3.08 4.00 25.35
N ARG A 121 2.38 2.84 25.39
CA ARG A 121 2.99 1.51 25.25
C ARG A 121 3.66 1.30 23.88
N ASN A 122 2.98 1.66 22.79
CA ASN A 122 3.52 1.43 21.44
C ASN A 122 4.77 2.28 21.22
N HIS A 123 4.76 3.52 21.70
CA HIS A 123 5.94 4.36 21.64
C HIS A 123 7.13 3.78 22.43
N ARG A 124 6.90 3.27 23.65
CA ARG A 124 7.95 2.61 24.46
C ARG A 124 8.53 1.36 23.80
N LYS A 125 7.78 0.71 22.90
CA LYS A 125 8.26 -0.44 22.10
C LYS A 125 9.08 -0.02 20.87
N GLY A 126 9.22 1.28 20.60
CA GLY A 126 9.90 1.79 19.40
C GLY A 126 8.96 2.07 18.22
N CYS A 127 7.66 2.23 18.46
CA CYS A 127 6.74 2.74 17.45
C CYS A 127 7.04 4.22 17.18
N ILE A 128 7.24 4.54 15.90
CA ILE A 128 7.56 5.89 15.43
C ILE A 128 6.39 6.53 14.69
N ILE A 129 5.47 5.72 14.15
CA ILE A 129 4.36 6.20 13.33
C ILE A 129 3.11 5.33 13.52
N ASP A 130 1.97 5.98 13.67
CA ASP A 130 0.66 5.32 13.64
C ASP A 130 -0.02 5.63 12.32
N VAL A 131 -0.40 4.61 11.55
CA VAL A 131 -1.04 4.82 10.24
C VAL A 131 -2.53 4.51 10.30
N SER A 132 -3.29 5.10 9.39
CA SER A 132 -4.70 4.73 9.17
C SER A 132 -4.87 3.23 8.84
N LYS A 133 -6.04 2.67 9.15
CA LYS A 133 -6.36 1.27 8.84
C LYS A 133 -6.23 0.96 7.35
N ALA A 134 -6.67 1.86 6.48
CA ALA A 134 -6.48 1.72 5.03
C ALA A 134 -5.01 1.69 4.61
N ALA A 135 -4.15 2.49 5.24
CA ALA A 135 -2.71 2.45 4.98
C ALA A 135 -2.08 1.13 5.46
N ALA A 136 -2.46 0.65 6.66
CA ALA A 136 -1.99 -0.63 7.19
C ALA A 136 -2.38 -1.80 6.28
N HIS A 137 -3.59 -1.80 5.71
CA HIS A 137 -4.01 -2.81 4.72
C HIS A 137 -3.10 -2.81 3.49
N ARG A 138 -2.79 -1.63 2.95
CA ARG A 138 -1.91 -1.48 1.79
C ARG A 138 -0.46 -1.88 2.10
N LEU A 139 0.02 -1.55 3.29
CA LEU A 139 1.34 -1.94 3.79
C LEU A 139 1.40 -3.43 4.19
N GLY A 140 0.26 -4.08 4.38
CA GLY A 140 0.14 -5.52 4.57
C GLY A 140 0.55 -6.01 5.97
N PHE A 141 0.27 -5.24 7.02
CA PHE A 141 0.59 -5.64 8.41
C PHE A 141 -0.60 -5.60 9.38
N VAL A 142 -1.84 -5.51 8.87
CA VAL A 142 -3.05 -5.46 9.72
C VAL A 142 -3.16 -6.71 10.61
N GLY A 143 -2.78 -7.88 10.09
CA GLY A 143 -2.81 -9.14 10.85
C GLY A 143 -1.78 -9.18 11.98
N ASP A 144 -0.60 -8.60 11.77
CA ASP A 144 0.50 -8.61 12.73
C ASP A 144 0.37 -7.52 13.81
N GLY A 145 -0.44 -6.48 13.54
CA GLY A 145 -0.63 -5.34 14.44
C GLY A 145 0.50 -4.31 14.39
N LEU A 146 1.74 -4.79 14.30
CA LEU A 146 2.97 -4.00 14.21
C LEU A 146 3.81 -4.49 13.04
N SER A 147 4.56 -3.59 12.39
CA SER A 147 5.56 -3.96 11.39
C SER A 147 6.73 -3.00 11.41
N ARG A 148 7.91 -3.49 10.99
CA ARG A 148 9.11 -2.67 10.89
C ARG A 148 9.05 -1.87 9.58
N VAL A 149 9.10 -0.55 9.71
CA VAL A 149 8.96 0.37 8.58
C VAL A 149 10.13 1.34 8.48
N ARG A 150 10.35 1.82 7.26
CA ARG A 150 11.12 3.04 6.97
C ARG A 150 10.17 4.17 6.60
N VAL A 151 10.32 5.32 7.25
CA VAL A 151 9.58 6.54 6.97
C VAL A 151 10.52 7.51 6.27
N ASP A 152 10.23 7.85 5.01
CA ASP A 152 10.95 8.87 4.25
C ASP A 152 10.12 10.14 4.16
N VAL A 153 10.67 11.29 4.54
CA VAL A 153 9.97 12.57 4.41
C VAL A 153 10.08 13.08 2.97
N LEU A 154 8.95 13.20 2.28
CA LEU A 154 8.86 13.66 0.89
C LEU A 154 8.63 15.16 0.77
N ARG A 155 7.95 15.77 1.75
CA ARG A 155 7.67 17.21 1.79
C ARG A 155 7.37 17.64 3.22
N LEU A 156 7.98 18.74 3.65
CA LEU A 156 7.58 19.46 4.86
C LEU A 156 6.65 20.63 4.48
N PRO A 157 5.69 21.01 5.34
CA PRO A 157 4.75 22.10 5.04
C PRO A 157 5.46 23.46 4.86
N SER A 158 6.59 23.70 5.51
CA SER A 158 7.40 24.92 5.35
C SER A 158 8.07 25.04 3.98
N ASP A 159 8.19 23.94 3.22
CA ASP A 159 8.81 23.95 1.88
C ASP A 159 7.91 24.62 0.81
N GLU A 160 6.65 24.93 1.14
CA GLU A 160 5.69 25.57 0.23
C GLU A 160 5.86 27.10 0.16
N GLY A 161 6.51 27.73 1.15
CA GLY A 161 6.67 29.19 1.23
C GLY A 161 7.95 29.77 0.62
N ASN A 162 8.84 28.93 0.07
CA ASN A 162 10.15 29.34 -0.45
C ASN A 162 10.33 28.99 -1.94
N ARG A 163 9.29 29.15 -2.76
CA ARG A 163 9.33 28.92 -4.21
C ARG A 163 8.62 30.02 -4.98
#